data_AF-A0ABD2MTX2-F1
#
_entry.id   AF-A0ABD2MTX2-F1
#
_cell.length_a   1.000
_cell.length_b   1.000
_cell.length_c   1.000
_cell.angle_alpha   90.00
_cell.angle_beta   90.00
_cell.angle_gamma   90.00
#
_symmetry.space_group_name_H-M   'P 1'
#
loop_
_entity.id
_entity.type
_entity.pdbx_description
1 polymer ?
#
loop_
_entity_poly.entity_id
_entity_poly.type
_entity_poly.pdbx_seq_one_letter_code
_entity_poly.pdbx_strand_id
1 'polypeptide(L)'
;MRLLLVFVITCLYFIQTIQTKEILCDTEKGFLCYDDTRFYQCVHTGDTKIGVVTGELQNCPKGLLCNNDKDLECSDEAKLP
;
A
#
# COMPACT_ATOMS: atom_id res chain seq x y z
N MET A 1 -26.50 18.62 -21.12
CA MET A 1 -26.54 17.21 -20.68
C MET A 1 -25.46 16.33 -21.31
N ARG A 2 -25.26 16.32 -22.64
CA ARG A 2 -24.23 15.48 -23.29
C ARG A 2 -22.79 15.80 -22.84
N LEU A 3 -22.43 17.07 -22.70
CA LEU A 3 -21.13 17.50 -22.16
C LEU A 3 -20.89 17.09 -20.70
N LEU A 4 -21.94 17.14 -19.87
CA LEU A 4 -21.89 16.69 -18.47
C LEU A 4 -21.62 15.18 -18.38
N LEU A 5 -22.26 14.38 -19.22
CA LEU A 5 -22.04 12.93 -19.30
C LEU A 5 -20.59 12.60 -19.71
N VAL A 6 -20.05 13.29 -20.71
CA VAL A 6 -18.66 13.09 -21.15
C VAL A 6 -17.69 13.41 -20.00
N PHE A 7 -17.90 14.53 -19.31
CA PHE A 7 -17.05 14.94 -18.19
C PHE A 7 -17.06 13.91 -17.04
N VAL A 8 -18.23 13.39 -16.69
CA VAL A 8 -18.38 12.34 -15.66
C VAL A 8 -17.65 11.06 -16.07
N ILE A 9 -17.77 10.63 -17.33
CA ILE A 9 -17.10 9.42 -17.83
C ILE A 9 -15.57 9.59 -17.80
N THR A 10 -15.04 10.74 -18.22
CA THR A 10 -13.60 11.00 -18.14
C THR A 10 -13.10 11.08 -16.70
N CYS A 11 -13.86 11.68 -15.78
CA CYS A 11 -13.50 11.68 -14.35
C CYS A 11 -13.46 10.26 -13.77
N LEU A 12 -14.46 9.42 -14.07
CA LEU A 12 -14.48 8.03 -13.62
C LEU A 12 -13.30 7.24 -14.18
N TYR A 13 -12.93 7.47 -15.45
CA TYR A 13 -11.77 6.83 -16.08
C TYR A 13 -10.44 7.26 -15.42
N PHE A 14 -10.29 8.55 -15.10
CA PHE A 14 -9.13 9.06 -14.38
C PHE A 14 -9.03 8.57 -12.93
N ILE A 15 -10.17 8.34 -12.25
CA ILE A 15 -10.16 7.76 -10.90
C ILE A 15 -9.62 6.32 -10.93
N GLN A 16 -9.93 5.56 -11.98
CA GLN A 16 -9.46 4.17 -12.12
C GLN A 16 -7.93 4.06 -12.33
N THR A 17 -7.29 5.05 -12.95
CA THR A 17 -5.85 4.97 -13.28
C THR A 17 -4.92 5.34 -12.13
N ILE A 18 -5.44 5.88 -11.02
CA ILE A 18 -4.61 6.40 -9.92
C ILE A 18 -4.10 5.30 -8.96
N GLN A 19 -4.71 4.11 -8.94
CA GLN A 19 -4.61 3.21 -7.78
C GLN A 19 -3.61 2.05 -7.86
N THR A 20 -2.81 1.89 -8.92
CA THR A 20 -1.85 0.78 -8.99
C THR A 20 -0.41 1.26 -9.16
N LYS A 21 0.16 1.80 -8.09
CA LYS A 21 1.61 1.96 -7.99
C LYS A 21 2.21 0.61 -7.61
N GLU A 22 2.73 -0.12 -8.60
CA GLU A 22 3.45 -1.37 -8.37
C GLU A 22 4.77 -1.08 -7.64
N ILE A 23 4.74 -1.13 -6.30
CA ILE A 23 5.94 -1.09 -5.48
C ILE A 23 6.37 -2.54 -5.26
N LEU A 24 7.60 -2.84 -5.66
CA LEU A 24 8.28 -4.11 -5.40
C LEU A 24 8.44 -4.26 -3.88
N CYS A 25 7.87 -5.31 -3.33
CA CYS A 25 7.88 -5.62 -1.92
C CYS A 25 8.62 -6.94 -1.67
N ASP A 26 9.38 -6.99 -0.58
CA ASP A 26 9.94 -8.23 -0.07
C ASP A 26 8.82 -9.14 0.45
N THR A 27 8.76 -10.36 -0.09
CA THR A 27 7.60 -11.25 0.03
C THR A 27 7.48 -11.92 1.38
N GLU A 28 8.56 -12.05 2.15
CA GLU A 28 8.56 -12.87 3.36
C GLU A 28 7.72 -12.27 4.49
N LYS A 29 7.62 -10.94 4.57
CA LYS A 29 6.89 -10.24 5.64
C LYS A 29 5.46 -9.85 5.29
N GLY A 30 5.14 -9.75 4.00
CA GLY A 30 3.79 -9.39 3.54
C GLY A 30 3.40 -7.93 3.75
N PHE A 31 4.32 -7.06 4.17
CA PHE A 31 4.09 -5.62 4.31
C PHE A 31 5.36 -4.81 4.01
N LEU A 32 5.18 -3.51 3.75
CA LEU A 32 6.27 -2.54 3.61
C LEU A 32 5.88 -1.21 4.26
N CYS A 33 6.68 -0.72 5.21
CA CYS A 33 6.49 0.60 5.80
C CYS A 33 6.70 1.71 4.76
N TYR A 34 5.73 2.62 4.72
CA TYR A 34 5.85 3.88 3.98
C TYR A 34 6.48 4.97 4.87
N ASP A 35 6.01 5.05 6.11
CA ASP A 35 6.58 5.88 7.19
C ASP A 35 6.34 5.21 8.55
N ASP A 36 6.69 5.89 9.64
CA ASP A 36 6.62 5.37 11.01
C ASP A 36 5.20 5.01 11.47
N THR A 37 4.16 5.42 10.76
CA THR A 37 2.77 5.19 11.17
C THR A 37 1.94 4.52 10.07
N ARG A 38 2.51 4.28 8.89
CA ARG A 38 1.78 3.83 7.71
C ARG A 38 2.53 2.77 6.92
N PHE A 39 1.79 1.82 6.39
CA PHE A 39 2.35 0.68 5.66
C PHE A 39 1.48 0.26 4.49
N TYR A 40 2.10 -0.43 3.55
CA TYR A 40 1.45 -1.12 2.47
C TYR A 40 1.37 -2.61 2.77
N GLN A 41 0.26 -3.26 2.41
CA GLN A 41 0.18 -4.71 2.38
C GLN A 41 0.69 -5.23 1.04
N CYS A 42 1.45 -6.30 1.10
CA CYS A 42 2.01 -6.95 -0.08
C CYS A 42 1.26 -8.24 -0.35
N VAL A 43 0.81 -8.38 -1.59
CA VAL A 43 0.25 -9.64 -2.07
C VAL A 43 1.20 -10.30 -3.05
N HIS A 44 1.17 -11.62 -3.05
CA HIS A 44 1.92 -12.42 -4.00
C HIS A 44 1.11 -12.54 -5.29
N THR A 45 1.69 -12.10 -6.40
CA THR A 45 1.11 -12.30 -7.73
C THR A 45 1.87 -13.44 -8.40
N GLY A 46 1.48 -14.69 -8.16
CA GLY A 46 2.04 -15.89 -8.81
C GLY A 46 3.36 -16.42 -8.21
N ASP A 47 4.13 -17.17 -9.02
CA ASP A 47 5.38 -17.89 -8.65
C ASP A 47 6.61 -16.99 -8.48
N THR A 48 6.49 -15.68 -8.73
CA THR A 48 7.60 -14.74 -8.53
C THR A 48 7.75 -14.38 -7.06
N LYS A 49 8.99 -14.40 -6.54
CA LYS A 49 9.37 -13.88 -5.20
C LYS A 49 9.20 -12.35 -5.04
N ILE A 50 8.44 -11.74 -5.94
CA ILE A 50 8.23 -10.31 -6.04
C ILE A 50 6.82 -10.05 -5.55
N GLY A 51 6.71 -9.39 -4.40
CA GLY A 51 5.43 -8.95 -3.86
C GLY A 51 5.04 -7.67 -4.58
N VAL A 52 3.77 -7.54 -4.91
CA VAL A 52 3.23 -6.27 -5.40
C VAL A 52 2.44 -5.66 -4.25
N VAL A 53 2.67 -4.38 -3.98
CA VAL A 53 1.76 -3.62 -3.14
C VAL A 53 0.43 -3.49 -3.86
N THR A 54 -0.60 -4.12 -3.33
CA THR A 54 -1.97 -3.94 -3.82
C THR A 54 -2.81 -3.30 -2.73
N GLY A 55 -3.43 -2.18 -3.05
CA GLY A 55 -4.38 -1.51 -2.18
C GLY A 55 -3.87 -0.22 -1.56
N GLU A 56 -4.69 0.31 -0.67
CA GLU A 56 -4.49 1.61 -0.06
C GLU A 56 -3.50 1.54 1.10
N LEU A 57 -2.83 2.67 1.32
CA LEU A 57 -1.93 2.85 2.46
C LEU A 57 -2.72 2.69 3.77
N GLN A 58 -2.28 1.76 4.61
CA GLN A 58 -2.89 1.46 5.90
C GLN A 58 -2.19 2.25 7.01
N ASN A 59 -2.91 2.52 8.10
CA ASN A 59 -2.36 3.18 9.28
C ASN A 59 -2.13 2.16 10.40
N CYS A 60 -1.02 2.28 11.11
CA CYS A 60 -0.81 1.57 12.36
C CYS A 60 -1.82 2.03 13.43
N PRO A 61 -2.22 1.11 14.34
CA PRO A 61 -2.98 1.47 15.52
C PRO A 61 -2.26 2.55 16.35
N LYS A 62 -3.04 3.36 17.06
CA LYS A 62 -2.48 4.45 17.90
C LYS A 62 -1.45 3.90 18.89
N GLY A 63 -0.28 4.51 18.90
CA GLY A 63 0.82 4.14 19.80
C GLY A 63 1.74 3.04 19.26
N LEU A 64 1.43 2.45 18.10
CA LEU A 64 2.32 1.53 17.39
C LEU A 64 2.99 2.25 16.22
N LEU A 65 4.18 1.80 15.88
CA LEU A 65 4.99 2.29 14.78
C LEU A 65 5.23 1.19 13.76
N CYS A 66 5.31 1.58 12.49
CA CYS A 66 5.65 0.65 11.44
C CYS A 66 7.14 0.31 11.48
N ASN A 67 7.48 -0.99 11.43
CA ASN A 67 8.87 -1.43 11.44
C ASN A 67 9.14 -2.57 10.44
N ASN A 68 9.90 -2.29 9.38
CA ASN A 68 10.31 -3.28 8.38
C ASN A 68 11.18 -4.41 8.94
N ASP A 69 11.79 -4.24 10.12
CA ASP A 69 12.67 -5.23 10.74
C ASP A 69 11.92 -6.21 11.63
N LYS A 70 10.64 -5.94 11.93
CA LYS A 70 9.78 -6.83 12.74
C LYS A 70 8.99 -7.82 11.88
N ASP A 71 8.41 -8.82 12.53
CA ASP A 71 7.56 -9.84 11.89
C ASP A 71 6.15 -9.32 11.62
N LEU A 72 5.71 -8.31 12.37
CA LEU A 72 4.42 -7.66 12.24
C LEU A 72 4.60 -6.23 11.71
N GLU A 73 3.58 -5.76 11.00
CA GLU A 73 3.56 -4.45 10.36
C GLU A 73 3.73 -3.30 11.37
N CYS A 74 3.17 -3.44 12.56
CA CYS A 74 3.12 -2.39 13.58
C CYS A 74 3.57 -2.94 14.93
N SER A 75 4.56 -2.30 15.54
CA SER A 75 5.08 -2.64 16.86
C SER A 75 5.20 -1.40 17.75
N ASP A 76 5.14 -1.59 19.07
CA ASP A 76 5.45 -0.56 20.06
C ASP A 76 6.97 -0.31 20.17
N GLU A 77 7.78 -1.26 19.71
CA GLU A 77 9.23 -1.12 19.64
C GLU A 77 9.67 -0.18 18.52
N ALA A 78 10.47 0.83 18.90
CA ALA A 78 11.07 1.77 17.96
C ALA A 78 12.02 1.04 16.98
N LYS A 79 12.11 1.57 15.76
CA LYS A 79 13.08 1.12 14.76
C LYS A 79 14.49 1.23 15.33
N LEU A 80 15.23 0.12 15.40
CA LEU A 80 16.64 0.19 15.78
C LEU A 80 17.38 0.94 14.64
N PRO A 81 18.22 1.94 14.97
CA PRO A 81 18.97 2.72 13.99
C PRO A 81 20.04 1.92 13.27
#